data_AF-A0A350XBQ6-F1
#
_entry.id   AF-A0A350XBQ6-F1
#
_cell.length_a   1.000
_cell.length_b   1.000
_cell.length_c   1.000
_cell.angle_alpha   90.00
_cell.angle_beta   90.00
_cell.angle_gamma   90.00
#
_symmetry.space_group_name_H-M   'P 1'
#
loop_
_entity.id
_entity.type
_entity.pdbx_description
1 polymer ?
#
loop_
_entity_poly.entity_id
_entity_poly.type
_entity_poly.pdbx_seq_one_letter_code
_entity_poly.pdbx_strand_id
1 'polypeptide(L)'
;MPLLESQNKYPNCLSMKLEAIPLQSPSTDTHELDLYLTLEFNEQWESFLGGRIKFGLTGGELELKQEGGEFSLASGVFNDAFSQVRTKDLNENTVWVFQANPGEPILKGLLNQAKLGRVKLSDRSCRFEGNFKVSPPDVSVRDAEGLWRHDISPNKLAVIERKLVVWLTSAKFQPYLSQAQLCYECFPRFSSVENSPNLEQFQDLIHQISEAKTNDFLELAKIAELDVMIDFAGGNLLGANLSKVDLSGANLYRSNLRGTDLTDADLSEANLSGANLSGADLSGAYLENANLSYTDLHRASLALANLGGADLCGANLRDTNLSNANLSGAKVKSAQFGNNPGLSQELKENLSQRGAIFEDL
;
A
#
# COMPACT_ATOMS: atom_id res chain seq x y z
N MET A 1 -12.42 36.35 4.06
CA MET A 1 -11.12 35.64 3.98
C MET A 1 -11.39 34.15 4.06
N PRO A 2 -10.70 33.32 3.27
CA PRO A 2 -10.82 31.87 3.42
C PRO A 2 -10.36 31.46 4.83
N LEU A 3 -11.19 30.70 5.54
CA LEU A 3 -10.81 30.09 6.80
C LEU A 3 -10.25 28.70 6.47
N LEU A 4 -9.01 28.46 6.89
CA LEU A 4 -8.34 27.18 6.76
C LEU A 4 -8.28 26.52 8.13
N GLU A 5 -8.84 25.33 8.24
CA GLU A 5 -8.65 24.46 9.40
C GLU A 5 -8.16 23.09 8.92
N SER A 6 -7.22 22.51 9.65
CA SER A 6 -6.71 21.17 9.38
C SER A 6 -6.66 20.35 10.66
N GLN A 7 -6.94 19.07 10.52
CA GLN A 7 -6.77 18.06 11.55
C GLN A 7 -5.82 17.02 11.02
N ASN A 8 -4.72 16.81 11.72
CA ASN A 8 -3.72 15.82 11.36
C ASN A 8 -3.30 15.04 12.58
N LYS A 9 -3.56 13.74 12.57
CA LYS A 9 -3.30 12.88 13.71
C LYS A 9 -1.81 12.56 13.86
N TYR A 10 -1.07 12.53 12.75
CA TYR A 10 0.35 12.13 12.68
C TYR A 10 1.12 13.04 11.72
N PRO A 11 1.36 14.31 12.09
CA PRO A 11 1.91 15.32 11.18
C PRO A 11 3.36 15.05 10.75
N ASN A 12 4.11 14.23 11.49
CA ASN A 12 5.46 13.82 11.05
C ASN A 12 5.40 12.67 10.05
N CYS A 13 4.33 11.87 10.02
CA CYS A 13 4.17 10.79 9.04
C CYS A 13 3.61 11.31 7.71
N LEU A 14 2.57 12.13 7.78
CA LEU A 14 1.98 12.81 6.65
C LEU A 14 1.71 14.25 7.04
N SER A 15 2.30 15.22 6.37
CA SER A 15 1.86 16.62 6.43
C SER A 15 0.96 16.93 5.24
N MET A 16 -0.16 17.61 5.48
CA MET A 16 -1.10 18.01 4.43
C MET A 16 -1.57 19.43 4.68
N LYS A 17 -1.47 20.27 3.64
CA LYS A 17 -1.92 21.66 3.66
C LYS A 17 -2.66 21.99 2.38
N LEU A 18 -3.85 22.57 2.52
CA LEU A 18 -4.60 23.18 1.41
C LEU A 18 -4.51 24.69 1.50
N GLU A 19 -4.32 25.35 0.37
CA GLU A 19 -4.25 26.81 0.27
C GLU A 19 -5.08 27.29 -0.92
N ALA A 20 -5.81 28.39 -0.78
CA ALA A 20 -6.44 29.07 -1.91
C ALA A 20 -5.89 30.48 -2.07
N ILE A 21 -5.48 30.79 -3.28
CA ILE A 21 -4.91 32.08 -3.64
C ILE A 21 -5.91 32.79 -4.57
N PRO A 22 -6.51 33.91 -4.14
CA PRO A 22 -7.40 34.70 -4.99
C PRO A 22 -6.64 35.27 -6.19
N LEU A 23 -7.23 35.17 -7.38
CA LEU A 23 -6.72 35.85 -8.57
C LEU A 23 -7.24 37.30 -8.55
N GLN A 24 -6.34 38.27 -8.57
CA GLN A 24 -6.74 39.68 -8.69
C GLN A 24 -7.28 39.93 -10.10
N SER A 25 -8.60 40.10 -10.24
CA SER A 25 -9.22 40.50 -11.51
C SER A 25 -9.53 42.01 -11.50
N PRO A 26 -9.07 42.79 -12.49
CA PRO A 26 -9.31 44.23 -12.55
C PRO A 26 -10.75 44.62 -12.97
N SER A 27 -11.61 43.67 -13.35
CA SER A 27 -12.99 43.96 -13.75
C SER A 27 -13.93 42.76 -13.57
N THR A 28 -15.10 43.05 -12.98
CA THR A 28 -16.34 42.26 -12.84
C THR A 28 -16.37 41.07 -11.85
N ASP A 29 -17.42 41.10 -11.01
CA ASP A 29 -18.11 40.20 -10.07
C ASP A 29 -17.73 38.71 -9.92
N THR A 30 -16.84 38.13 -10.71
CA THR A 30 -16.40 36.74 -10.55
C THR A 30 -15.11 36.66 -9.74
N HIS A 31 -15.21 36.09 -8.54
CA HIS A 31 -14.06 35.78 -7.71
C HIS A 31 -13.49 34.43 -8.13
N GLU A 32 -12.36 34.43 -8.83
CA GLU A 32 -11.61 33.21 -9.16
C GLU A 32 -10.52 32.95 -8.12
N LEU A 33 -10.32 31.69 -7.75
CA LEU A 33 -9.23 31.26 -6.87
C LEU A 33 -8.49 30.07 -7.48
N ASP A 34 -7.17 30.04 -7.29
CA ASP A 34 -6.37 28.85 -7.56
C ASP A 34 -6.18 28.07 -6.25
N LEU A 35 -6.47 26.76 -6.30
CA LEU A 35 -6.34 25.84 -5.16
C LEU A 35 -4.99 25.10 -5.24
N TYR A 36 -4.27 25.09 -4.14
CA TYR A 36 -2.94 24.49 -4.00
C TYR A 36 -2.92 23.46 -2.88
N LEU A 37 -2.09 22.45 -3.06
CA LEU A 37 -1.87 21.37 -2.11
C LEU A 37 -0.38 21.18 -1.84
N THR A 38 -0.03 21.09 -0.56
CA THR A 38 1.28 20.63 -0.12
C THR A 38 1.10 19.31 0.63
N LEU A 39 1.87 18.29 0.23
CA LEU A 39 1.93 16.98 0.89
C LEU A 39 3.38 16.63 1.20
N GLU A 40 3.65 16.16 2.40
CA GLU A 40 4.96 15.60 2.77
C GLU A 40 4.77 14.23 3.41
N PHE A 41 5.41 13.20 2.85
CA PHE A 41 5.40 11.85 3.41
C PHE A 41 6.73 11.51 4.07
N ASN A 42 6.67 10.96 5.28
CA ASN A 42 7.83 10.53 6.04
C ASN A 42 7.45 9.42 7.05
N GLU A 43 8.38 9.08 7.94
CA GLU A 43 8.19 8.11 9.02
C GLU A 43 7.96 8.81 10.36
N GLN A 44 7.18 8.18 11.23
CA GLN A 44 6.96 8.68 12.58
C GLN A 44 7.19 7.59 13.62
N TRP A 45 7.83 8.00 14.74
CA TRP A 45 7.85 7.23 15.97
C TRP A 45 6.62 7.53 16.83
N GLU A 46 6.05 6.49 17.43
CA GLU A 46 4.92 6.58 18.36
C GLU A 46 5.17 5.68 19.57
N SER A 47 4.88 6.20 20.78
CA SER A 47 4.94 5.40 22.01
C SER A 47 3.80 4.39 22.02
N PHE A 48 4.11 3.13 22.33
CA PHE A 48 3.14 2.03 22.26
C PHE A 48 3.50 0.95 23.27
N LEU A 49 2.54 0.47 24.09
CA LEU A 49 2.71 -0.63 25.06
C LEU A 49 4.02 -0.62 25.89
N GLY A 50 4.49 0.56 26.33
CA GLY A 50 5.74 0.69 27.10
C GLY A 50 7.03 0.68 26.28
N GLY A 51 6.94 0.48 24.96
CA GLY A 51 8.00 0.69 23.98
C GLY A 51 7.62 1.77 22.96
N ARG A 52 8.11 1.62 21.73
CA ARG A 52 7.75 2.50 20.61
C ARG A 52 7.79 1.79 19.26
N ILE A 53 6.91 2.19 18.36
CA ILE A 53 6.89 1.75 16.97
C ILE A 53 7.31 2.87 16.05
N LYS A 54 8.00 2.53 14.97
CA LYS A 54 8.23 3.39 13.82
C LYS A 54 7.37 2.90 12.68
N PHE A 55 6.55 3.77 12.10
CA PHE A 55 5.76 3.42 10.93
C PHE A 55 5.82 4.53 9.87
N GLY A 56 5.45 4.16 8.65
CA GLY A 56 5.23 5.09 7.55
C GLY A 56 4.18 4.56 6.58
N LEU A 57 3.85 5.36 5.59
CA LEU A 57 2.83 5.00 4.60
C LEU A 57 3.47 4.41 3.35
N THR A 58 2.91 3.32 2.84
CA THR A 58 3.24 2.76 1.52
C THR A 58 2.22 3.22 0.48
N GLY A 59 1.08 3.77 0.90
CA GLY A 59 0.02 4.23 0.01
C GLY A 59 -0.97 5.15 0.70
N GLY A 60 -2.07 5.42 0.02
CA GLY A 60 -3.22 6.13 0.58
C GLY A 60 -4.02 6.82 -0.52
N GLU A 61 -5.20 7.29 -0.16
CA GLU A 61 -6.12 7.97 -1.07
C GLU A 61 -6.40 9.39 -0.58
N LEU A 62 -6.11 10.39 -1.41
CA LEU A 62 -6.58 11.75 -1.20
C LEU A 62 -7.89 11.94 -1.93
N GLU A 63 -8.98 12.12 -1.18
CA GLU A 63 -10.27 12.50 -1.71
C GLU A 63 -10.46 14.01 -1.55
N LEU A 64 -10.69 14.72 -2.65
CA LEU A 64 -11.11 16.11 -2.63
C LEU A 64 -12.60 16.20 -2.93
N LYS A 65 -13.34 16.70 -1.96
CA LYS A 65 -14.76 17.04 -2.09
C LYS A 65 -14.92 18.54 -2.24
N GLN A 66 -15.86 18.93 -3.09
CA GLN A 66 -16.23 20.31 -3.30
C GLN A 66 -17.72 20.51 -3.06
N GLU A 67 -18.07 21.54 -2.30
CA GLU A 67 -19.44 22.04 -2.17
C GLU A 67 -19.51 23.48 -2.69
N GLY A 68 -20.27 23.69 -3.77
CA GLY A 68 -20.49 25.02 -4.39
C GLY A 68 -19.31 25.50 -5.26
N GLY A 69 -19.59 26.43 -6.18
CA GLY A 69 -18.63 26.91 -7.18
C GLY A 69 -18.39 25.92 -8.33
N GLU A 70 -17.69 26.34 -9.37
CA GLU A 70 -17.27 25.49 -10.49
C GLU A 70 -15.76 25.23 -10.38
N PHE A 71 -15.34 23.97 -10.21
CA PHE A 71 -13.92 23.59 -10.12
C PHE A 71 -13.45 22.96 -11.42
N SER A 72 -12.34 23.48 -11.92
CA SER A 72 -11.63 22.96 -13.08
C SER A 72 -10.30 22.39 -12.63
N LEU A 73 -10.16 21.07 -12.72
CA LEU A 73 -8.94 20.36 -12.30
C LEU A 73 -7.76 20.70 -13.24
N ALA A 74 -6.59 20.93 -12.65
CA ALA A 74 -5.34 21.06 -13.42
C ALA A 74 -4.86 19.66 -13.88
N SER A 75 -4.35 19.56 -15.10
CA SER A 75 -3.78 18.32 -15.61
C SER A 75 -2.38 18.05 -15.04
N GLY A 76 -2.08 16.80 -14.68
CA GLY A 76 -0.70 16.35 -14.38
C GLY A 76 -0.14 16.78 -13.03
N VAL A 77 -0.99 17.16 -12.08
CA VAL A 77 -0.62 17.77 -10.78
C VAL A 77 0.48 17.03 -10.01
N PHE A 78 0.51 15.69 -10.06
CA PHE A 78 1.37 14.86 -9.23
C PHE A 78 2.49 14.14 -10.00
N ASN A 79 2.54 14.29 -11.32
CA ASN A 79 3.39 13.46 -12.19
C ASN A 79 4.89 13.67 -11.97
N ASP A 80 5.29 14.83 -11.41
CA ASP A 80 6.69 15.19 -11.19
C ASP A 80 7.20 14.84 -9.77
N ALA A 81 6.31 14.65 -8.80
CA ALA A 81 6.67 14.44 -7.39
C ALA A 81 6.43 13.01 -6.90
N PHE A 82 5.46 12.30 -7.47
CA PHE A 82 5.12 10.93 -7.11
C PHE A 82 4.87 10.10 -8.37
N SER A 83 5.73 9.12 -8.61
CA SER A 83 5.75 8.33 -9.86
C SER A 83 4.56 7.37 -10.03
N GLN A 84 3.80 7.08 -8.97
CA GLN A 84 2.66 6.15 -8.98
C GLN A 84 1.42 6.81 -8.39
N VAL A 85 0.93 7.86 -9.05
CA VAL A 85 -0.37 8.48 -8.71
C VAL A 85 -1.39 8.16 -9.79
N ARG A 86 -2.54 7.63 -9.39
CA ARG A 86 -3.67 7.35 -10.28
C ARG A 86 -4.87 8.19 -9.87
N THR A 87 -5.50 8.84 -10.83
CA THR A 87 -6.76 9.56 -10.61
C THR A 87 -7.92 8.60 -10.85
N LYS A 88 -8.84 8.53 -9.88
CA LYS A 88 -10.17 7.92 -10.04
C LYS A 88 -11.18 9.06 -10.03
N ASP A 89 -11.81 9.31 -11.18
CA ASP A 89 -12.92 10.25 -11.25
C ASP A 89 -14.20 9.51 -10.85
N LEU A 90 -14.69 9.82 -9.64
CA LEU A 90 -16.03 9.45 -9.22
C LEU A 90 -16.92 10.65 -9.51
N ASN A 91 -18.13 10.44 -10.02
CA ASN A 91 -19.04 11.46 -10.57
C ASN A 91 -19.23 12.77 -9.75
N GLU A 92 -18.82 12.82 -8.48
CA GLU A 92 -18.89 13.99 -7.60
C GLU A 92 -17.55 14.36 -6.90
N ASN A 93 -16.55 13.46 -6.82
CA ASN A 93 -15.30 13.67 -6.07
C ASN A 93 -14.08 13.24 -6.88
N THR A 94 -12.99 14.00 -6.80
CA THR A 94 -11.69 13.60 -7.35
C THR A 94 -10.91 12.83 -6.31
N VAL A 95 -10.49 11.60 -6.64
CA VAL A 95 -9.67 10.77 -5.77
C VAL A 95 -8.31 10.50 -6.42
N TRP A 96 -7.24 10.81 -5.70
CA TRP A 96 -5.88 10.44 -6.08
C TRP A 96 -5.38 9.31 -5.20
N VAL A 97 -4.96 8.21 -5.84
CA VAL A 97 -4.36 7.06 -5.17
C VAL A 97 -2.85 7.18 -5.26
N PHE A 98 -2.18 7.26 -4.11
CA PHE A 98 -0.73 7.29 -3.97
C PHE A 98 -0.21 5.90 -3.66
N GLN A 99 0.88 5.49 -4.29
CA GLN A 99 1.54 4.22 -4.03
C GLN A 99 3.06 4.39 -4.06
N ALA A 100 3.77 3.78 -3.11
CA ALA A 100 5.22 3.66 -3.17
C ALA A 100 5.63 2.83 -4.39
N ASN A 101 6.80 3.14 -4.94
CA ASN A 101 7.36 2.32 -6.01
C ASN A 101 7.63 0.89 -5.51
N PRO A 102 7.57 -0.12 -6.40
CA PRO A 102 7.99 -1.47 -6.06
C PRO A 102 9.41 -1.48 -5.46
N GLY A 103 9.60 -2.17 -4.34
CA GLY A 103 10.88 -2.23 -3.61
C GLY A 103 11.15 -1.07 -2.65
N GLU A 104 10.44 0.07 -2.78
CA GLU A 104 10.54 1.16 -1.81
C GLU A 104 9.75 0.82 -0.54
N PRO A 105 10.36 0.93 0.66
CA PRO A 105 9.72 0.50 1.89
C PRO A 105 8.53 1.36 2.29
N ILE A 106 8.49 2.62 1.85
CA ILE A 106 7.44 3.62 2.11
C ILE A 106 7.46 4.72 1.05
N LEU A 107 6.36 5.46 0.94
CA LEU A 107 6.28 6.76 0.29
C LEU A 107 7.10 7.77 1.08
N LYS A 108 8.09 8.38 0.41
CA LYS A 108 8.79 9.57 0.90
C LYS A 108 8.80 10.62 -0.18
N GLY A 109 8.63 11.88 0.21
CA GLY A 109 8.72 12.98 -0.74
C GLY A 109 7.89 14.18 -0.31
N LEU A 110 8.20 15.32 -0.92
CA LEU A 110 7.51 16.57 -0.74
C LEU A 110 6.89 17.00 -2.07
N LEU A 111 5.57 17.14 -2.07
CA LEU A 111 4.84 17.90 -3.07
C LEU A 111 4.65 19.30 -2.51
N ASN A 112 5.36 20.27 -3.08
CA ASN A 112 5.32 21.65 -2.59
C ASN A 112 4.38 22.50 -3.43
N GLN A 113 3.29 22.97 -2.84
CA GLN A 113 2.32 23.89 -3.47
C GLN A 113 1.94 23.48 -4.90
N ALA A 114 1.50 22.23 -5.08
CA ALA A 114 0.99 21.78 -6.36
C ALA A 114 -0.38 22.37 -6.63
N LYS A 115 -0.56 22.98 -7.79
CA LYS A 115 -1.83 23.57 -8.20
C LYS A 115 -2.82 22.45 -8.55
N LEU A 116 -3.83 22.26 -7.71
CA LEU A 116 -4.89 21.27 -7.93
C LEU A 116 -5.84 21.70 -9.05
N GLY A 117 -6.14 22.99 -9.14
CA GLY A 117 -7.10 23.49 -10.11
C GLY A 117 -7.56 24.92 -9.83
N ARG A 118 -8.54 25.36 -10.61
CA ARG A 118 -9.14 26.68 -10.51
C ARG A 118 -10.60 26.57 -10.09
N VAL A 119 -11.01 27.48 -9.22
CA VAL A 119 -12.37 27.59 -8.70
C VAL A 119 -12.98 28.90 -9.19
N LYS A 120 -14.14 28.83 -9.84
CA LYS A 120 -14.96 29.99 -10.16
C LYS A 120 -16.11 30.09 -9.16
N LEU A 121 -16.16 31.18 -8.41
CA LEU A 121 -17.25 31.47 -7.50
C LEU A 121 -18.36 32.21 -8.25
N SER A 122 -19.57 31.66 -8.23
CA SER A 122 -20.72 32.20 -8.98
C SER A 122 -21.65 33.10 -8.16
N ASP A 123 -21.50 33.16 -6.82
CA ASP A 123 -22.10 34.14 -5.85
C ASP A 123 -22.26 33.57 -4.42
N ARG A 124 -21.73 32.38 -4.13
CA ARG A 124 -21.98 31.65 -2.87
C ARG A 124 -20.72 31.07 -2.25
N SER A 125 -20.77 30.94 -0.93
CA SER A 125 -19.79 30.22 -0.11
C SER A 125 -19.38 28.90 -0.75
N CYS A 126 -18.08 28.62 -0.76
CA CYS A 126 -17.53 27.37 -1.27
C CYS A 126 -16.77 26.66 -0.16
N ARG A 127 -16.86 25.32 -0.15
CA ARG A 127 -16.07 24.48 0.75
C ARG A 127 -15.29 23.45 -0.06
N PHE A 128 -14.00 23.38 0.22
CA PHE A 128 -13.14 22.29 -0.20
C PHE A 128 -12.75 21.46 1.01
N GLU A 129 -12.88 20.15 0.88
CA GLU A 129 -12.47 19.20 1.90
C GLU A 129 -11.52 18.18 1.27
N GLY A 130 -10.25 18.23 1.67
CA GLY A 130 -9.27 17.21 1.35
C GLY A 130 -9.17 16.21 2.49
N ASN A 131 -9.48 14.95 2.21
CA ASN A 131 -9.36 13.85 3.16
C ASN A 131 -8.31 12.86 2.67
N PHE A 132 -7.24 12.69 3.45
CA PHE A 132 -6.27 11.63 3.21
C PHE A 132 -6.63 10.39 4.01
N LYS A 133 -7.08 9.35 3.31
CA LYS A 133 -7.49 8.06 3.87
C LYS A 133 -6.39 7.03 3.69
N VAL A 134 -6.27 6.16 4.68
CA VAL A 134 -5.26 5.11 4.74
C VAL A 134 -5.96 3.81 5.09
N SER A 135 -5.66 2.76 4.33
CA SER A 135 -6.14 1.40 4.58
C SER A 135 -5.00 0.52 5.14
N PRO A 136 -5.28 -0.66 5.73
CA PRO A 136 -4.23 -1.50 6.32
C PRO A 136 -3.07 -1.86 5.37
N PRO A 137 -3.27 -2.11 4.05
CA PRO A 137 -2.16 -2.31 3.11
C PRO A 137 -1.25 -1.11 2.88
N ASP A 138 -1.72 0.10 3.24
CA ASP A 138 -1.01 1.36 3.03
C ASP A 138 -0.08 1.73 4.19
N VAL A 139 0.04 0.89 5.21
CA VAL A 139 0.82 1.15 6.42
C VAL A 139 1.92 0.11 6.56
N SER A 140 3.15 0.57 6.77
CA SER A 140 4.31 -0.28 7.01
C SER A 140 4.92 0.05 8.37
N VAL A 141 5.03 -0.98 9.21
CA VAL A 141 5.84 -0.92 10.44
C VAL A 141 7.30 -1.12 10.02
N ARG A 142 8.14 -0.16 10.40
CA ARG A 142 9.55 -0.07 10.02
C ARG A 142 10.49 -0.50 11.12
N ASP A 143 10.06 -0.31 12.36
CA ASP A 143 10.81 -0.68 13.55
C ASP A 143 9.89 -0.78 14.76
N ALA A 144 10.29 -1.56 15.76
CA ALA A 144 9.54 -1.76 16.99
C ALA A 144 10.52 -2.01 18.14
N GLU A 145 10.79 -0.94 18.92
CA GLU A 145 11.74 -0.99 20.02
C GLU A 145 11.04 -1.28 21.35
N GLY A 146 11.53 -2.29 22.06
CA GLY A 146 11.06 -2.65 23.39
C GLY A 146 9.68 -3.32 23.42
N LEU A 147 9.19 -3.80 22.28
CA LEU A 147 7.85 -4.38 22.13
C LEU A 147 7.85 -5.89 22.01
N TRP A 148 8.68 -6.42 21.12
CA TRP A 148 8.70 -7.84 20.81
C TRP A 148 9.88 -8.53 21.51
N ARG A 149 9.69 -9.80 21.87
CA ARG A 149 10.80 -10.61 22.38
C ARG A 149 11.80 -10.88 21.25
N HIS A 150 13.09 -10.89 21.56
CA HIS A 150 14.15 -11.13 20.56
C HIS A 150 14.13 -12.54 19.95
N ASP A 151 13.48 -13.50 20.61
CA ASP A 151 13.35 -14.90 20.20
C ASP A 151 12.04 -15.19 19.45
N ILE A 152 11.27 -14.15 19.07
CA ILE A 152 10.01 -14.34 18.37
C ILE A 152 10.22 -14.93 16.98
N SER A 153 9.42 -15.94 16.63
CA SER A 153 9.49 -16.55 15.29
C SER A 153 8.95 -15.60 14.22
N PRO A 154 9.42 -15.70 12.96
CA PRO A 154 8.90 -14.90 11.85
C PRO A 154 7.38 -14.98 11.69
N ASN A 155 6.77 -16.16 11.86
CA ASN A 155 5.32 -16.33 11.75
C ASN A 155 4.56 -15.56 12.84
N LYS A 156 5.03 -15.63 14.09
CA LYS A 156 4.42 -14.88 15.20
C LYS A 156 4.56 -13.37 14.99
N LEU A 157 5.74 -12.92 14.58
CA LEU A 157 5.99 -11.52 14.31
C LEU A 157 5.10 -10.98 13.18
N ALA A 158 4.98 -11.73 12.08
CA ALA A 158 4.14 -11.36 10.94
C ALA A 158 2.68 -11.14 11.35
N VAL A 159 2.14 -12.04 12.17
CA VAL A 159 0.76 -11.96 12.68
C VAL A 159 0.58 -10.80 13.65
N ILE A 160 1.53 -10.59 14.57
CA ILE A 160 1.51 -9.49 15.54
C ILE A 160 1.59 -8.13 14.84
N GLU A 161 2.56 -7.93 13.96
CA GLU A 161 2.71 -6.69 13.20
C GLU A 161 1.47 -6.43 12.34
N ARG A 162 0.89 -7.47 11.76
CA ARG A 162 -0.33 -7.30 10.98
C ARG A 162 -1.51 -6.88 11.83
N LYS A 163 -1.73 -7.52 12.98
CA LYS A 163 -2.80 -7.13 13.90
C LYS A 163 -2.60 -5.72 14.44
N LEU A 164 -1.35 -5.32 14.71
CA LEU A 164 -0.99 -3.94 15.07
C LEU A 164 -1.42 -2.94 14.00
N VAL A 165 -1.12 -3.21 12.72
CA VAL A 165 -1.51 -2.33 11.62
C VAL A 165 -3.03 -2.22 11.51
N VAL A 166 -3.76 -3.34 11.57
CA VAL A 166 -5.23 -3.35 11.56
C VAL A 166 -5.80 -2.53 12.73
N TRP A 167 -5.21 -2.66 13.92
CA TRP A 167 -5.57 -1.89 15.09
C TRP A 167 -5.29 -0.39 14.90
N LEU A 168 -4.09 -0.01 14.45
CA LEU A 168 -3.72 1.39 14.20
C LEU A 168 -4.67 2.03 13.18
N THR A 169 -4.96 1.34 12.08
CA THR A 169 -5.85 1.89 11.06
C THR A 169 -7.25 2.12 11.62
N SER A 170 -7.86 1.11 12.24
CA SER A 170 -9.24 1.20 12.76
C SER A 170 -9.38 2.17 13.94
N ALA A 171 -8.41 2.19 14.84
CA ALA A 171 -8.46 2.96 16.06
C ALA A 171 -7.96 4.39 15.92
N LYS A 172 -6.93 4.60 15.10
CA LYS A 172 -6.21 5.88 15.01
C LYS A 172 -6.41 6.53 13.66
N PHE A 173 -6.39 5.81 12.54
CA PHE A 173 -6.38 6.45 11.22
C PHE A 173 -7.77 6.65 10.60
N GLN A 174 -8.82 5.97 11.07
CA GLN A 174 -10.17 6.19 10.54
C GLN A 174 -10.86 7.40 11.20
N PRO A 175 -11.75 8.13 10.48
CA PRO A 175 -12.12 7.94 9.06
C PRO A 175 -11.10 8.53 8.06
N TYR A 176 -10.15 9.32 8.55
CA TYR A 176 -9.03 9.89 7.79
C TYR A 176 -7.81 10.07 8.71
N LEU A 177 -6.62 9.99 8.10
CA LEU A 177 -5.36 10.27 8.77
C LEU A 177 -5.15 11.78 8.92
N SER A 178 -5.49 12.51 7.85
CA SER A 178 -5.40 13.96 7.77
C SER A 178 -6.60 14.53 7.00
N GLN A 179 -7.17 15.62 7.50
CA GLN A 179 -8.25 16.36 6.87
C GLN A 179 -7.88 17.85 6.83
N ALA A 180 -8.12 18.50 5.69
CA ALA A 180 -7.99 19.94 5.55
C ALA A 180 -9.28 20.48 4.94
N GLN A 181 -9.87 21.49 5.59
CA GLN A 181 -11.06 22.18 5.12
C GLN A 181 -10.73 23.64 4.83
N LEU A 182 -11.03 24.05 3.61
CA LEU A 182 -10.96 25.42 3.17
C LEU A 182 -12.38 25.94 2.96
N CYS A 183 -12.76 26.95 3.74
CA CYS A 183 -14.10 27.54 3.70
C CYS A 183 -14.03 29.00 3.25
N TYR A 184 -14.76 29.34 2.18
CA TYR A 184 -15.01 30.72 1.79
C TYR A 184 -16.40 31.13 2.28
N GLU A 185 -16.46 32.15 3.15
CA GLU A 185 -17.71 32.70 3.71
C GLU A 185 -18.63 31.65 4.39
N CYS A 186 -18.04 30.57 4.93
CA CYS A 186 -18.73 29.58 5.76
C CYS A 186 -17.80 29.08 6.89
N PHE A 187 -18.36 28.31 7.84
CA PHE A 187 -17.59 27.70 8.93
C PHE A 187 -17.22 26.24 8.63
N PRO A 188 -16.02 25.79 9.02
CA PRO A 188 -15.60 24.40 8.94
C PRO A 188 -16.45 23.52 9.87
N ARG A 189 -16.57 22.24 9.51
CA ARG A 189 -17.34 21.24 10.26
C ARG A 189 -16.49 20.00 10.42
N PHE A 190 -16.00 19.79 11.64
CA PHE A 190 -15.30 18.57 12.01
C PHE A 190 -16.21 17.69 12.85
N SER A 191 -16.30 16.41 12.50
CA SER A 191 -16.90 15.40 13.36
C SER A 191 -15.80 14.73 14.18
N SER A 192 -15.80 14.92 15.50
CA SER A 192 -14.92 14.15 16.40
C SER A 192 -15.50 12.76 16.61
N VAL A 193 -15.01 11.77 15.84
CA VAL A 193 -15.22 10.36 16.15
C VAL A 193 -14.02 9.90 16.97
N GLU A 194 -14.12 9.99 18.29
CA GLU A 194 -13.15 9.38 19.19
C GLU A 194 -13.50 7.91 19.36
N ASN A 195 -12.90 7.05 18.54
CA ASN A 195 -12.81 5.64 18.88
C ASN A 195 -11.78 5.51 20.01
N SER A 196 -12.21 5.07 21.19
CA SER A 196 -11.31 4.68 22.28
C SER A 196 -11.00 3.19 22.13
N PRO A 197 -9.90 2.82 21.44
CA PRO A 197 -9.55 1.41 21.29
C PRO A 197 -9.19 0.78 22.63
N ASN A 198 -9.62 -0.46 22.85
CA ASN A 198 -9.25 -1.22 24.02
C ASN A 198 -7.80 -1.73 23.87
N LEU A 199 -6.84 -1.00 24.44
CA LEU A 199 -5.42 -1.33 24.41
C LEU A 199 -5.08 -2.58 25.24
N GLU A 200 -5.84 -2.85 26.30
CA GLU A 200 -5.66 -4.01 27.18
C GLU A 200 -5.96 -5.32 26.44
N GLN A 201 -7.08 -5.37 25.70
CA GLN A 201 -7.40 -6.51 24.84
C GLN A 201 -6.32 -6.77 23.78
N PHE A 202 -5.76 -5.71 23.20
CA PHE A 202 -4.67 -5.85 22.23
C PHE A 202 -3.41 -6.40 22.90
N GLN A 203 -3.05 -5.89 24.09
CA GLN A 203 -1.89 -6.38 24.84
C GLN A 203 -2.02 -7.86 25.22
N ASP A 204 -3.20 -8.28 25.67
CA ASP A 204 -3.49 -9.68 25.98
C ASP A 204 -3.35 -10.57 24.74
N LEU A 205 -3.82 -10.10 23.58
CA LEU A 205 -3.69 -10.81 22.31
C LEU A 205 -2.22 -10.99 21.90
N ILE A 206 -1.40 -9.94 22.03
CA ILE A 206 0.04 -10.03 21.78
C ILE A 206 0.69 -11.07 22.70
N HIS A 207 0.30 -11.09 23.97
CA HIS A 207 0.79 -12.10 24.92
C HIS A 207 0.38 -13.52 24.52
N GLN A 208 -0.88 -13.71 24.11
CA GLN A 208 -1.39 -15.01 23.65
C GLN A 208 -0.62 -15.54 22.42
N ILE A 209 -0.37 -14.69 21.42
CA ILE A 209 0.39 -15.07 20.22
C ILE A 209 1.85 -15.37 20.57
N SER A 210 2.45 -14.54 21.42
CA SER A 210 3.85 -14.69 21.84
C SER A 210 4.07 -16.02 22.59
N GLU A 211 3.18 -16.37 23.51
CA GLU A 211 3.25 -17.59 24.33
C GLU A 211 2.58 -18.81 23.67
N ALA A 212 2.01 -18.66 22.46
CA ALA A 212 1.41 -19.77 21.73
C ALA A 212 2.41 -20.91 21.51
N LYS A 213 1.99 -22.15 21.76
CA LYS A 213 2.83 -23.35 21.56
C LYS A 213 3.09 -23.67 20.10
N THR A 214 2.29 -23.08 19.20
CA THR A 214 2.37 -23.27 17.76
C THR A 214 3.22 -22.20 17.10
N ASN A 215 3.80 -22.55 15.96
CA ASN A 215 4.36 -21.60 14.99
C ASN A 215 3.65 -21.73 13.64
N ASP A 216 2.58 -22.51 13.55
CA ASP A 216 1.77 -22.62 12.34
C ASP A 216 1.09 -21.29 12.02
N PHE A 217 1.27 -20.81 10.79
CA PHE A 217 0.78 -19.49 10.40
C PHE A 217 -0.75 -19.37 10.49
N LEU A 218 -1.48 -20.41 10.06
CA LEU A 218 -2.94 -20.40 10.06
C LEU A 218 -3.50 -20.43 11.49
N GLU A 219 -2.90 -21.20 12.38
CA GLU A 219 -3.28 -21.23 13.80
C GLU A 219 -3.00 -19.88 14.48
N LEU A 220 -1.85 -19.25 14.19
CA LEU A 220 -1.53 -17.93 14.74
C LEU A 220 -2.47 -16.84 14.21
N ALA A 221 -2.81 -16.85 12.92
CA ALA A 221 -3.78 -15.93 12.34
C ALA A 221 -5.18 -16.10 12.99
N LYS A 222 -5.59 -17.34 13.27
CA LYS A 222 -6.84 -17.62 14.00
C LYS A 222 -6.80 -17.05 15.43
N ILE A 223 -5.70 -17.24 16.16
CA ILE A 223 -5.53 -16.65 17.50
C ILE A 223 -5.65 -15.13 17.41
N ALA A 224 -5.04 -14.51 16.40
CA ALA A 224 -5.09 -13.07 16.18
C ALA A 224 -6.43 -12.54 15.64
N GLU A 225 -7.41 -13.41 15.36
CA GLU A 225 -8.65 -13.05 14.68
C GLU A 225 -8.38 -12.29 13.37
N LEU A 226 -7.49 -12.82 12.55
CA LEU A 226 -7.17 -12.33 11.21
C LEU A 226 -7.66 -13.34 10.16
N ASP A 227 -8.33 -12.84 9.13
CA ASP A 227 -8.69 -13.61 7.95
C ASP A 227 -7.48 -13.65 6.99
N VAL A 228 -6.87 -14.83 6.85
CA VAL A 228 -5.70 -15.03 5.97
C VAL A 228 -5.98 -14.69 4.51
N MET A 229 -7.24 -14.69 4.09
CA MET A 229 -7.64 -14.41 2.71
C MET A 229 -7.71 -12.93 2.40
N ILE A 230 -7.87 -12.07 3.41
CA ILE A 230 -8.18 -10.65 3.21
C ILE A 230 -7.18 -9.76 3.95
N ASP A 231 -6.82 -10.14 5.17
CA ASP A 231 -6.14 -9.25 6.08
C ASP A 231 -4.66 -9.13 5.80
N PHE A 232 -4.00 -10.01 5.05
CA PHE A 232 -2.53 -9.96 4.89
C PHE A 232 -2.02 -9.09 3.73
N ALA A 233 -2.90 -8.35 3.04
CA ALA A 233 -2.49 -7.34 2.07
C ALA A 233 -1.64 -6.24 2.73
N GLY A 234 -0.45 -5.99 2.19
CA GLY A 234 0.59 -5.12 2.75
C GLY A 234 1.26 -5.65 4.02
N GLY A 235 0.98 -6.90 4.42
CA GLY A 235 1.56 -7.53 5.59
C GLY A 235 3.07 -7.77 5.45
N ASN A 236 3.79 -7.74 6.57
CA ASN A 236 5.20 -8.10 6.64
C ASN A 236 5.33 -9.57 7.07
N LEU A 237 5.70 -10.44 6.12
CA LEU A 237 5.84 -11.89 6.29
C LEU A 237 7.31 -12.31 6.07
N LEU A 238 8.26 -11.40 6.30
CA LEU A 238 9.69 -11.61 6.09
C LEU A 238 10.19 -12.89 6.77
N GLY A 239 10.65 -13.86 5.98
CA GLY A 239 11.19 -15.13 6.47
C GLY A 239 10.16 -16.03 7.15
N ALA A 240 8.85 -15.78 6.96
CA ALA A 240 7.80 -16.65 7.46
C ALA A 240 7.91 -18.05 6.84
N ASN A 241 7.45 -19.06 7.58
CA ASN A 241 7.21 -20.39 7.06
C ASN A 241 5.72 -20.53 6.74
N LEU A 242 5.44 -20.54 5.44
CA LEU A 242 4.13 -20.73 4.82
C LEU A 242 4.12 -21.99 3.93
N SER A 243 5.06 -22.92 4.16
CA SER A 243 5.14 -24.16 3.39
C SER A 243 3.83 -24.96 3.50
N LYS A 244 3.33 -25.45 2.37
CA LYS A 244 2.10 -26.27 2.26
C LYS A 244 0.82 -25.59 2.77
N VAL A 245 0.85 -24.28 2.98
CA VAL A 245 -0.34 -23.54 3.40
C VAL A 245 -1.25 -23.34 2.19
N ASP A 246 -2.56 -23.50 2.41
CA ASP A 246 -3.58 -23.10 1.44
C ASP A 246 -3.88 -21.60 1.59
N LEU A 247 -3.48 -20.85 0.58
CA LEU A 247 -3.72 -19.42 0.38
C LEU A 247 -4.37 -19.18 -0.99
N SER A 248 -5.12 -20.17 -1.50
CA SER A 248 -5.79 -20.06 -2.80
C SER A 248 -6.80 -18.91 -2.81
N GLY A 249 -6.59 -17.93 -3.70
CA GLY A 249 -7.40 -16.71 -3.78
C GLY A 249 -7.09 -15.66 -2.71
N ALA A 250 -6.04 -15.85 -1.90
CA ALA A 250 -5.69 -14.91 -0.84
C ALA A 250 -5.23 -13.55 -1.40
N ASN A 251 -5.58 -12.48 -0.68
CA ASN A 251 -5.12 -11.14 -0.98
C ASN A 251 -3.81 -10.83 -0.23
N LEU A 252 -2.70 -11.00 -0.94
CA LEU A 252 -1.34 -10.70 -0.48
C LEU A 252 -0.77 -9.47 -1.21
N TYR A 253 -1.65 -8.61 -1.73
CA TYR A 253 -1.32 -7.38 -2.44
C TYR A 253 -0.26 -6.57 -1.69
N ARG A 254 0.87 -6.27 -2.34
CA ARG A 254 1.99 -5.49 -1.78
C ARG A 254 2.56 -6.00 -0.45
N SER A 255 2.35 -7.27 -0.12
CA SER A 255 2.97 -7.88 1.05
C SER A 255 4.49 -8.00 0.88
N ASN A 256 5.20 -7.99 2.01
CA ASN A 256 6.62 -8.32 2.04
C ASN A 256 6.79 -9.79 2.41
N LEU A 257 7.03 -10.64 1.41
CA LEU A 257 7.25 -12.08 1.52
C LEU A 257 8.73 -12.44 1.27
N ARG A 258 9.66 -11.49 1.41
CA ARG A 258 11.08 -11.72 1.19
C ARG A 258 11.58 -12.91 2.03
N GLY A 259 12.30 -13.83 1.40
CA GLY A 259 12.90 -14.99 2.08
C GLY A 259 11.91 -15.96 2.75
N THR A 260 10.61 -15.83 2.46
CA THR A 260 9.57 -16.73 2.98
C THR A 260 9.75 -18.13 2.39
N ASP A 261 9.50 -19.15 3.21
CA ASP A 261 9.32 -20.52 2.73
C ASP A 261 7.85 -20.71 2.33
N LEU A 262 7.59 -20.82 1.03
CA LEU A 262 6.31 -21.07 0.38
C LEU A 262 6.35 -22.42 -0.37
N THR A 263 7.23 -23.34 0.03
CA THR A 263 7.36 -24.63 -0.63
C THR A 263 6.05 -25.41 -0.59
N ASP A 264 5.65 -25.94 -1.75
CA ASP A 264 4.37 -26.66 -1.94
C ASP A 264 3.11 -25.89 -1.48
N ALA A 265 3.17 -24.56 -1.30
CA ALA A 265 2.00 -23.76 -0.91
C ALA A 265 1.00 -23.63 -2.08
N ASP A 266 -0.30 -23.58 -1.76
CA ASP A 266 -1.33 -23.26 -2.74
C ASP A 266 -1.60 -21.75 -2.75
N LEU A 267 -1.16 -21.08 -3.82
CA LEU A 267 -1.39 -19.67 -4.11
C LEU A 267 -2.19 -19.50 -5.40
N SER A 268 -2.92 -20.53 -5.84
CA SER A 268 -3.76 -20.48 -7.03
C SER A 268 -4.76 -19.34 -6.91
N GLU A 269 -4.90 -18.51 -7.95
CA GLU A 269 -5.79 -17.34 -7.98
C GLU A 269 -5.47 -16.23 -6.96
N ALA A 270 -4.39 -16.35 -6.17
CA ALA A 270 -4.02 -15.36 -5.17
C ALA A 270 -3.63 -14.01 -5.83
N ASN A 271 -3.94 -12.91 -5.14
CA ASN A 271 -3.48 -11.59 -5.54
C ASN A 271 -2.17 -11.25 -4.83
N LEU A 272 -1.06 -11.38 -5.54
CA LEU A 272 0.30 -11.04 -5.11
C LEU A 272 0.81 -9.76 -5.78
N SER A 273 -0.05 -8.98 -6.45
CA SER A 273 0.43 -7.85 -7.24
C SER A 273 1.21 -6.83 -6.39
N GLY A 274 2.38 -6.45 -6.89
CA GLY A 274 3.34 -5.58 -6.19
C GLY A 274 3.98 -6.16 -4.94
N ALA A 275 3.82 -7.46 -4.64
CA ALA A 275 4.47 -8.09 -3.50
C ALA A 275 6.00 -8.19 -3.69
N ASN A 276 6.73 -8.29 -2.58
CA ASN A 276 8.16 -8.56 -2.59
C ASN A 276 8.39 -10.02 -2.18
N LEU A 277 8.72 -10.87 -3.15
CA LEU A 277 9.07 -12.29 -2.98
C LEU A 277 10.58 -12.52 -3.18
N SER A 278 11.41 -11.48 -3.08
CA SER A 278 12.85 -11.62 -3.32
C SER A 278 13.47 -12.68 -2.40
N GLY A 279 14.22 -13.60 -2.99
CA GLY A 279 14.83 -14.72 -2.26
C GLY A 279 13.87 -15.70 -1.57
N ALA A 280 12.56 -15.63 -1.82
CA ALA A 280 11.61 -16.61 -1.28
C ALA A 280 11.77 -17.98 -1.96
N ASP A 281 11.43 -19.04 -1.24
CA ASP A 281 11.38 -20.40 -1.80
C ASP A 281 9.93 -20.78 -2.10
N LEU A 282 9.54 -20.73 -3.36
CA LEU A 282 8.24 -21.16 -3.88
C LEU A 282 8.37 -22.51 -4.63
N SER A 283 9.37 -23.34 -4.29
CA SER A 283 9.55 -24.60 -5.00
C SER A 283 8.32 -25.50 -4.84
N GLY A 284 7.79 -26.00 -5.95
CA GLY A 284 6.58 -26.83 -5.97
C GLY A 284 5.26 -26.08 -5.73
N ALA A 285 5.27 -24.75 -5.55
CA ALA A 285 4.06 -23.98 -5.26
C ALA A 285 3.06 -24.00 -6.44
N TYR A 286 1.77 -23.97 -6.11
CA TYR A 286 0.67 -23.80 -7.05
C TYR A 286 0.38 -22.30 -7.20
N LEU A 287 0.52 -21.77 -8.40
CA LEU A 287 0.37 -20.34 -8.74
C LEU A 287 -0.55 -20.16 -9.96
N GLU A 288 -1.36 -21.17 -10.25
CA GLU A 288 -2.29 -21.16 -11.37
C GLU A 288 -3.19 -19.92 -11.29
N ASN A 289 -3.21 -19.13 -12.36
CA ASN A 289 -3.98 -17.88 -12.46
C ASN A 289 -3.70 -16.82 -11.37
N ALA A 290 -2.63 -16.97 -10.59
CA ALA A 290 -2.25 -15.98 -9.58
C ALA A 290 -1.89 -14.64 -10.25
N ASN A 291 -2.24 -13.53 -9.60
CA ASN A 291 -1.81 -12.20 -10.04
C ASN A 291 -0.47 -11.84 -9.40
N LEU A 292 0.61 -12.01 -10.15
CA LEU A 292 1.98 -11.67 -9.79
C LEU A 292 2.46 -10.38 -10.50
N SER A 293 1.55 -9.54 -11.00
CA SER A 293 1.95 -8.33 -11.74
C SER A 293 2.77 -7.39 -10.84
N TYR A 294 3.86 -6.84 -11.39
CA TYR A 294 4.80 -5.96 -10.68
C TYR A 294 5.44 -6.55 -9.42
N THR A 295 5.41 -7.87 -9.26
CA THR A 295 6.03 -8.56 -8.11
C THR A 295 7.55 -8.61 -8.27
N ASP A 296 8.27 -8.48 -7.16
CA ASP A 296 9.72 -8.73 -7.14
C ASP A 296 10.01 -10.18 -6.77
N LEU A 297 10.39 -11.00 -7.75
CA LEU A 297 10.80 -12.40 -7.58
C LEU A 297 12.33 -12.54 -7.64
N HIS A 298 13.10 -11.46 -7.57
CA HIS A 298 14.55 -11.51 -7.71
C HIS A 298 15.19 -12.52 -6.76
N ARG A 299 15.98 -13.46 -7.31
CA ARG A 299 16.62 -14.58 -6.60
C ARG A 299 15.67 -15.55 -5.88
N ALA A 300 14.38 -15.52 -6.17
CA ALA A 300 13.45 -16.53 -5.65
C ALA A 300 13.69 -17.90 -6.31
N SER A 301 13.21 -18.96 -5.66
CA SER A 301 13.08 -20.29 -6.28
C SER A 301 11.64 -20.53 -6.69
N LEU A 302 11.40 -20.79 -7.97
CA LEU A 302 10.14 -21.29 -8.53
C LEU A 302 10.33 -22.69 -9.12
N ALA A 303 11.32 -23.44 -8.64
CA ALA A 303 11.60 -24.77 -9.16
C ALA A 303 10.36 -25.66 -9.00
N LEU A 304 9.97 -26.38 -10.06
CA LEU A 304 8.77 -27.23 -10.09
C LEU A 304 7.42 -26.50 -9.86
N ALA A 305 7.40 -25.17 -9.73
CA ALA A 305 6.17 -24.42 -9.48
C ALA A 305 5.25 -24.40 -10.71
N ASN A 306 3.94 -24.35 -10.47
CA ASN A 306 2.95 -24.24 -11.54
C ASN A 306 2.44 -22.81 -11.71
N LEU A 307 2.91 -22.08 -12.72
CA LEU A 307 2.47 -20.72 -13.05
C LEU A 307 1.49 -20.69 -14.24
N GLY A 308 0.74 -21.77 -14.44
CA GLY A 308 -0.24 -21.89 -15.52
C GLY A 308 -1.24 -20.71 -15.51
N GLY A 309 -1.22 -19.87 -16.54
CA GLY A 309 -2.12 -18.71 -16.64
C GLY A 309 -1.82 -17.53 -15.70
N ALA A 310 -0.76 -17.60 -14.89
CA ALA A 310 -0.40 -16.54 -13.94
C ALA A 310 -0.08 -15.21 -14.63
N ASP A 311 -0.40 -14.09 -13.99
CA ASP A 311 -0.06 -12.75 -14.51
C ASP A 311 1.27 -12.27 -13.95
N LEU A 312 2.34 -12.30 -14.74
CA LEU A 312 3.69 -11.82 -14.40
C LEU A 312 3.99 -10.44 -15.04
N CYS A 313 2.99 -9.69 -15.51
CA CYS A 313 3.24 -8.43 -16.21
C CYS A 313 4.07 -7.46 -15.35
N GLY A 314 5.21 -6.99 -15.87
CA GLY A 314 6.11 -6.09 -15.14
C GLY A 314 6.83 -6.71 -13.94
N ALA A 315 6.72 -8.01 -13.69
CA ALA A 315 7.41 -8.69 -12.59
C ALA A 315 8.93 -8.73 -12.82
N ASN A 316 9.70 -8.70 -11.74
CA ASN A 316 11.15 -8.86 -11.77
C ASN A 316 11.53 -10.31 -11.47
N LEU A 317 11.87 -11.10 -12.48
CA LEU A 317 12.31 -12.49 -12.36
C LEU A 317 13.84 -12.65 -12.53
N ARG A 318 14.65 -11.59 -12.41
CA ARG A 318 16.11 -11.74 -12.48
C ARG A 318 16.64 -12.72 -11.44
N ASP A 319 17.63 -13.51 -11.82
CA ASP A 319 18.27 -14.54 -11.00
C ASP A 319 17.29 -15.57 -10.39
N THR A 320 16.05 -15.65 -10.89
CA THR A 320 15.03 -16.59 -10.38
C THR A 320 15.29 -17.99 -10.92
N ASN A 321 15.25 -18.99 -10.04
CA ASN A 321 15.34 -20.40 -10.45
C ASN A 321 14.00 -20.88 -11.00
N LEU A 322 13.92 -21.13 -12.31
CA LEU A 322 12.72 -21.60 -13.01
C LEU A 322 12.85 -23.06 -13.47
N SER A 323 13.74 -23.84 -12.84
CA SER A 323 13.97 -25.25 -13.16
C SER A 323 12.67 -26.06 -13.09
N ASN A 324 12.24 -26.58 -14.23
CA ASN A 324 11.00 -27.36 -14.37
C ASN A 324 9.71 -26.61 -13.97
N ALA A 325 9.73 -25.27 -13.95
CA ALA A 325 8.53 -24.47 -13.71
C ALA A 325 7.59 -24.52 -14.93
N ASN A 326 6.28 -24.59 -14.70
CA ASN A 326 5.29 -24.50 -15.77
C ASN A 326 4.88 -23.02 -16.02
N LEU A 327 5.29 -22.45 -17.15
CA LEU A 327 4.94 -21.08 -17.57
C LEU A 327 3.90 -21.03 -18.70
N SER A 328 3.18 -22.13 -18.93
CA SER A 328 2.15 -22.20 -19.98
C SER A 328 1.05 -21.18 -19.73
N GLY A 329 0.70 -20.40 -20.76
CA GLY A 329 -0.38 -19.42 -20.68
C GLY A 329 -0.12 -18.21 -19.77
N ALA A 330 1.03 -18.11 -19.08
CA ALA A 330 1.34 -16.96 -18.23
C ALA A 330 1.30 -15.64 -19.01
N LYS A 331 1.09 -14.50 -18.36
CA LYS A 331 1.20 -13.17 -19.01
C LYS A 331 2.53 -12.57 -18.62
N VAL A 332 3.39 -12.27 -19.58
CA VAL A 332 4.79 -11.88 -19.30
C VAL A 332 5.18 -10.54 -19.91
N LYS A 333 4.20 -9.72 -20.26
CA LYS A 333 4.45 -8.41 -20.87
C LYS A 333 5.28 -7.55 -19.91
N SER A 334 6.42 -7.07 -20.37
CA SER A 334 7.39 -6.29 -19.60
C SER A 334 7.96 -6.99 -18.37
N ALA A 335 7.75 -8.31 -18.22
CA ALA A 335 8.40 -9.10 -17.18
C ALA A 335 9.91 -9.17 -17.46
N GLN A 336 10.73 -9.00 -16.43
CA GLN A 336 12.18 -8.83 -16.55
C GLN A 336 12.87 -10.14 -16.17
N PHE A 337 13.60 -10.74 -17.09
CA PHE A 337 14.34 -11.99 -16.94
C PHE A 337 15.84 -11.73 -17.12
N GLY A 338 16.67 -12.56 -16.48
CA GLY A 338 18.13 -12.48 -16.52
C GLY A 338 18.72 -13.56 -15.63
N ASN A 339 19.72 -14.32 -16.11
CA ASN A 339 20.34 -15.43 -15.38
C ASN A 339 19.34 -16.41 -14.73
N ASN A 340 18.39 -16.94 -15.50
CA ASN A 340 17.37 -17.86 -15.00
C ASN A 340 17.71 -19.34 -15.29
N PRO A 341 18.13 -20.14 -14.29
CA PRO A 341 18.23 -21.59 -14.44
C PRO A 341 16.89 -22.20 -14.83
N GLY A 342 16.91 -23.22 -15.70
CA GLY A 342 15.71 -23.93 -16.12
C GLY A 342 15.03 -23.41 -17.40
N LEU A 343 15.38 -22.21 -17.88
CA LEU A 343 14.85 -21.71 -19.14
C LEU A 343 15.63 -22.26 -20.34
N SER A 344 14.97 -23.07 -21.16
CA SER A 344 15.50 -23.47 -22.47
C SER A 344 15.50 -22.29 -23.45
N GLN A 345 16.33 -22.37 -24.50
CA GLN A 345 16.38 -21.33 -25.52
C GLN A 345 15.03 -21.11 -26.22
N GLU A 346 14.31 -22.18 -26.54
CA GLU A 346 12.96 -22.13 -27.13
C GLU A 346 11.97 -21.39 -26.22
N LEU A 347 12.00 -21.67 -24.93
CA LEU A 347 11.10 -21.01 -23.97
C LEU A 347 11.44 -19.51 -23.85
N LYS A 348 12.73 -19.15 -23.85
CA LYS A 348 13.14 -17.73 -23.88
C LYS A 348 12.58 -17.00 -25.10
N GLU A 349 12.70 -17.59 -26.29
CA GLU A 349 12.17 -17.02 -27.53
C GLU A 349 10.64 -16.85 -27.48
N ASN A 350 9.92 -17.84 -26.96
CA ASN A 350 8.46 -17.76 -26.75
C ASN A 350 8.08 -16.62 -25.80
N LEU A 351 8.78 -16.50 -24.67
CA LEU A 351 8.53 -15.46 -23.67
C LEU A 351 8.83 -14.06 -24.24
N SER A 352 9.92 -13.90 -24.99
CA SER A 352 10.27 -12.65 -25.66
C SER A 352 9.20 -12.22 -26.67
N GLN A 353 8.66 -13.15 -27.46
CA GLN A 353 7.55 -12.86 -28.39
C GLN A 353 6.26 -12.42 -27.66
N ARG A 354 6.08 -12.85 -26.41
CA ARG A 354 4.97 -12.43 -25.54
C ARG A 354 5.25 -11.13 -24.76
N GLY A 355 6.37 -10.48 -25.04
CA GLY A 355 6.74 -9.17 -24.50
C GLY A 355 7.59 -9.22 -23.23
N ALA A 356 8.18 -10.37 -22.87
CA ALA A 356 9.18 -10.44 -21.82
C ALA A 356 10.47 -9.70 -22.25
N ILE A 357 11.19 -9.17 -21.25
CA ILE A 357 12.45 -8.45 -21.41
C ILE A 357 13.55 -9.34 -20.84
N PHE A 358 14.59 -9.62 -21.61
CA PHE A 358 15.79 -10.33 -21.15
C PHE A 358 16.97 -9.36 -21.13
N GLU A 359 17.79 -9.39 -20.08
CA GLU A 359 18.96 -8.51 -19.96
C GLU A 359 20.11 -8.83 -20.93
N ASP A 360 20.06 -9.98 -21.63
CA ASP A 360 21.15 -10.51 -22.45
C ASP A 360 20.78 -10.69 -23.94
N LEU A 361 20.09 -9.73 -24.57
CA LEU A 361 19.93 -9.69 -26.03
C LEU A 361 20.73 -8.57 -26.69
#